data_AF-A0A356NCU7-F1
#
_entry.id   AF-A0A356NCU7-F1
#
_cell.length_a   1.000
_cell.length_b   1.000
_cell.length_c   1.000
_cell.angle_alpha   90.00
_cell.angle_beta   90.00
_cell.angle_gamma   90.00
#
_symmetry.space_group_name_H-M   'P 1'
#
loop_
_entity.id
_entity.type
_entity.pdbx_description
1 polymer ?
#
loop_
_entity_poly.entity_id
_entity_poly.type
_entity_poly.pdbx_seq_one_letter_code
_entity_poly.pdbx_strand_id
1 'polypeptide(L)'
;MAYLAPTRALVNQLAVKLRRDFAPLDVVVEKVSPALEIDGIEDDMLTDDDQNRQFRILVTTPEKLDLMLRGDWEAKIRRPLTLVVVDEAHNLAVAARGLKLELLLATMNRECRFAQFLLLTPFIPNAAEIAQWLSPDSNKTVELAIDWSPNDRVIAVAEPVKGAKRGDFSIQLVTQHTTRHTLSLPDELKFQDYRPLNLKLSDVSGSPGKLAAATAQVLRKRGTVIVLVDKPHNSWGVAKALQVEENHLDTQSEDLVHIRFFLEDEMGKDFPLVNLLDYGIGVHHAGLSDDTRTLVEWLTEKGMLKVLVATTTIAQGV
;
A
#
# COMPACT_ATOMS: atom_id res chain seq x y z
N MET A 1 7.98 17.23 14.67
CA MET A 1 8.51 16.35 13.61
C MET A 1 7.55 16.37 12.44
N ALA A 2 8.06 16.38 11.21
CA ALA A 2 7.27 16.16 10.00
C ALA A 2 7.64 14.82 9.36
N TYR A 3 6.65 14.02 8.98
CA TYR A 3 6.79 12.78 8.24
C TYR A 3 6.17 12.98 6.86
N LEU A 4 7.00 12.95 5.83
CA LEU A 4 6.62 13.13 4.45
C LEU A 4 6.40 11.78 3.77
N ALA A 5 5.21 11.60 3.19
CA ALA A 5 4.90 10.45 2.37
C ALA A 5 4.46 10.86 0.95
N PRO A 6 4.85 10.12 -0.10
CA PRO A 6 4.63 10.48 -1.50
C PRO A 6 3.16 10.45 -1.96
N THR A 7 2.29 9.76 -1.23
CA THR A 7 0.88 9.56 -1.62
C THR A 7 -0.07 9.79 -0.45
N ARG A 8 -1.30 10.20 -0.76
CA ARG A 8 -2.37 10.37 0.23
C ARG A 8 -2.70 9.08 0.98
N ALA A 9 -2.69 7.94 0.26
CA ALA A 9 -2.91 6.62 0.84
C ALA A 9 -1.87 6.32 1.92
N LEU A 10 -0.58 6.52 1.60
CA LEU A 10 0.50 6.27 2.54
C LEU A 10 0.48 7.25 3.73
N VAL A 11 0.12 8.53 3.51
CA VAL A 11 -0.12 9.47 4.63
C VAL A 11 -1.19 8.94 5.58
N ASN A 12 -2.32 8.46 5.06
CA ASN A 12 -3.41 7.92 5.89
C ASN A 12 -2.95 6.68 6.67
N GLN A 13 -2.31 5.73 6.00
CA GLN A 13 -1.81 4.50 6.63
C GLN A 13 -0.78 4.80 7.72
N LEU A 14 0.20 5.66 7.42
CA LEU A 14 1.23 6.06 8.39
C LEU A 14 0.62 6.80 9.57
N ALA A 15 -0.33 7.71 9.35
CA ALA A 15 -0.99 8.41 10.44
C ALA A 15 -1.71 7.44 11.39
N VAL A 16 -2.46 6.46 10.86
CA VAL A 16 -3.13 5.43 11.68
C VAL A 16 -2.12 4.59 12.45
N LYS A 17 -1.07 4.12 11.77
CA LYS A 17 -0.02 3.29 12.37
C LYS A 17 0.75 4.04 13.47
N LEU A 18 1.20 5.26 13.16
CA LEU A 18 1.92 6.11 14.11
C LEU A 18 1.03 6.48 15.29
N ARG A 19 -0.24 6.86 15.08
CA ARG A 19 -1.18 7.11 16.20
C ARG A 19 -1.28 5.91 17.13
N ARG A 20 -1.44 4.70 16.58
CA ARG A 20 -1.53 3.47 17.36
C ARG A 20 -0.23 3.19 18.14
N ASP A 21 0.91 3.30 17.46
CA ASP A 21 2.21 2.91 18.02
C ASP A 21 2.71 3.95 19.05
N PHE A 22 2.36 5.22 18.88
CA PHE A 22 2.73 6.33 19.77
C PHE A 22 1.69 6.68 20.84
N ALA A 23 0.46 6.15 20.77
CA ALA A 23 -0.57 6.34 21.78
C ALA A 23 -0.10 6.03 23.22
N PRO A 24 0.68 4.95 23.49
CA PRO A 24 1.17 4.66 24.85
C PRO A 24 2.15 5.69 25.41
N LEU A 25 2.68 6.59 24.57
CA LEU A 25 3.64 7.62 24.94
C LEU A 25 2.99 9.02 25.05
N ASP A 26 1.65 9.10 24.94
CA ASP A 26 0.89 10.36 24.88
C ASP A 26 1.40 11.33 23.79
N VAL A 27 1.94 10.76 22.70
CA VAL A 27 2.43 11.54 21.56
C VAL A 27 1.30 11.69 20.56
N VAL A 28 0.79 12.91 20.44
CA VAL A 28 -0.27 13.25 19.49
C VAL A 28 0.31 13.29 18.07
N VAL A 29 -0.26 12.47 17.19
CA VAL A 29 0.09 12.39 15.77
C VAL A 29 -1.07 12.94 14.96
N GLU A 30 -0.81 13.96 14.16
CA GLU A 30 -1.80 14.54 13.26
C GLU A 30 -1.45 14.37 11.80
N LYS A 31 -2.48 14.41 10.96
CA LYS A 31 -2.33 14.44 9.51
C LYS A 31 -2.95 15.71 8.97
N VAL A 32 -2.34 16.30 7.94
CA VAL A 32 -2.93 17.44 7.25
C VAL A 32 -3.70 16.94 6.04
N SER A 33 -4.90 17.47 5.83
CA SER A 33 -5.68 17.15 4.64
C SER A 33 -4.91 17.63 3.41
N PRO A 34 -4.90 16.86 2.32
CA PRO A 34 -4.25 17.25 1.08
C PRO A 34 -5.07 18.28 0.28
N ALA A 35 -6.02 18.98 0.91
CA ALA A 35 -6.71 20.13 0.34
C ALA A 35 -5.71 21.26 0.08
N LEU A 36 -5.89 21.96 -1.04
CA LEU A 36 -5.02 23.07 -1.48
C LEU A 36 -5.16 24.32 -0.59
N GLU A 37 -6.13 24.33 0.31
CA GLU A 37 -6.40 25.39 1.27
C GLU A 37 -6.16 24.87 2.69
N ILE A 38 -5.70 25.75 3.58
CA ILE A 38 -5.64 25.48 5.02
C ILE A 38 -7.00 25.93 5.56
N ASP A 39 -7.85 24.99 5.92
CA ASP A 39 -9.15 25.31 6.52
C ASP A 39 -8.96 25.84 7.95
N GLY A 40 -9.91 26.62 8.47
CA GLY A 40 -9.85 27.14 9.84
C GLY A 40 -9.70 26.04 10.91
N ILE A 41 -10.22 24.85 10.63
CA ILE A 41 -10.06 23.66 11.49
C ILE A 41 -8.60 23.17 11.50
N GLU A 42 -7.90 23.24 10.35
CA GLU A 42 -6.47 22.89 10.28
C GLU A 42 -5.64 23.94 11.02
N ASP A 43 -5.93 25.23 10.88
CA ASP A 43 -5.22 26.30 11.58
C ASP A 43 -5.42 26.20 13.11
N ASP A 44 -6.65 25.90 13.57
CA ASP A 44 -6.96 25.66 14.99
C ASP A 44 -6.21 24.43 15.54
N MET A 45 -6.19 23.31 14.80
CA MET A 45 -5.45 22.11 15.19
C MET A 45 -3.93 22.36 15.26
N LEU A 46 -3.40 23.15 14.32
CA LEU A 46 -1.98 23.44 14.21
C LEU A 46 -1.51 24.42 15.29
N THR A 47 -2.39 25.32 15.74
CA THR A 47 -2.11 26.39 16.71
C THR A 47 -2.63 26.09 18.12
N ASP A 48 -3.14 24.87 18.38
CA ASP A 48 -3.66 24.50 19.69
C ASP A 48 -2.57 24.68 20.79
N ASP A 49 -2.88 25.51 21.79
CA ASP A 49 -1.99 25.84 22.90
C ASP A 49 -2.14 24.86 24.09
N ASP A 50 -3.10 23.93 24.06
CA ASP A 50 -3.25 22.89 25.08
C ASP A 50 -2.15 21.83 24.92
N GLN A 51 -1.30 21.69 25.96
CA GLN A 51 -0.17 20.75 25.96
C GLN A 51 -0.60 19.30 25.72
N ASN A 52 -1.83 18.93 26.06
CA ASN A 52 -2.37 17.59 25.86
C ASN A 52 -2.94 17.35 24.45
N ARG A 53 -3.18 18.42 23.67
CA ARG A 53 -3.72 18.35 22.30
C ARG A 53 -2.70 18.69 21.24
N GLN A 54 -1.60 19.31 21.64
CA GLN A 54 -0.51 19.67 20.75
C GLN A 54 0.10 18.45 20.05
N PHE A 55 -0.05 18.43 18.72
CA PHE A 55 0.63 17.45 17.88
C PHE A 55 2.16 17.55 18.04
N ARG A 56 2.83 16.39 18.02
CA ARG A 56 4.29 16.26 18.02
C ARG A 56 4.81 15.72 16.70
N ILE A 57 3.99 14.93 16.01
CA ILE A 57 4.28 14.34 14.71
C ILE A 57 3.19 14.80 13.72
N LEU A 58 3.62 15.34 12.59
CA LEU A 58 2.75 15.74 11.49
C LEU A 58 3.01 14.85 10.28
N VAL A 59 2.02 14.09 9.82
CA VAL A 59 2.11 13.25 8.62
C VAL A 59 1.45 13.99 7.45
N THR A 60 2.20 14.21 6.37
CA THR A 60 1.70 15.02 5.24
C THR A 60 2.42 14.67 3.93
N THR A 61 1.94 15.23 2.82
CA THR A 61 2.62 15.13 1.52
C THR A 61 3.63 16.27 1.35
N PRO A 62 4.67 16.11 0.51
CA PRO A 62 5.63 17.17 0.22
C PRO A 62 4.97 18.47 -0.23
N GLU A 63 3.93 18.40 -1.08
CA GLU A 63 3.25 19.57 -1.62
C GLU A 63 2.52 20.37 -0.55
N LYS A 64 1.84 19.70 0.39
CA LYS A 64 1.14 20.39 1.47
C LYS A 64 2.12 21.01 2.46
N LEU A 65 3.26 20.35 2.73
CA LEU A 65 4.29 20.95 3.57
C LEU A 65 4.95 22.17 2.92
N ASP A 66 5.16 22.17 1.60
CA ASP A 66 5.62 23.36 0.86
C ASP A 66 4.65 24.53 1.01
N LEU A 67 3.34 24.28 0.90
CA LEU A 67 2.31 25.30 1.13
C LEU A 67 2.34 25.85 2.56
N MET A 68 2.53 24.98 3.56
CA MET A 68 2.64 25.40 4.95
C MET A 68 3.89 26.26 5.19
N LEU A 69 5.05 25.86 4.64
CA LEU A 69 6.31 26.62 4.73
C LEU A 69 6.17 28.04 4.18
N ARG A 70 5.50 28.20 3.04
CA ARG A 70 5.21 29.53 2.46
C ARG A 70 4.29 30.40 3.32
N GLY A 71 3.53 29.81 4.24
CA GLY A 71 2.58 30.49 5.12
C GLY A 71 3.15 30.89 6.48
N ASP A 72 4.47 30.92 6.64
CA ASP A 72 5.18 31.23 7.91
C ASP A 72 4.69 30.38 9.10
N TRP A 73 4.37 29.12 8.85
CA TRP A 73 3.78 28.24 9.88
C TRP A 73 4.67 28.07 11.11
N GLU A 74 5.99 28.13 10.99
CA GLU A 74 6.89 28.01 12.14
C GLU A 74 6.67 29.16 13.15
N ALA A 75 6.35 30.37 12.64
CA ALA A 75 5.95 31.50 13.47
C ALA A 75 4.55 31.31 14.07
N LYS A 76 3.62 30.68 13.34
CA LYS A 76 2.26 30.38 13.83
C LYS A 76 2.25 29.31 14.92
N ILE A 77 2.97 28.21 14.71
CA ILE A 77 3.02 27.04 15.60
C ILE A 77 3.98 27.29 16.77
N ARG A 78 4.87 28.29 16.66
CA ARG A 78 5.85 28.72 17.69
C ARG A 78 6.74 27.59 18.20
N ARG A 79 6.90 26.52 17.42
CA ARG A 79 7.69 25.34 17.76
C ARG A 79 8.57 25.00 16.57
N PRO A 80 9.89 24.88 16.77
CA PRO A 80 10.81 24.65 15.66
C PRO A 80 10.63 23.25 15.07
N LEU A 81 10.83 23.14 13.76
CA LEU A 81 10.92 21.85 13.10
C LEU A 81 12.27 21.18 13.45
N THR A 82 12.22 20.04 14.14
CA THR A 82 13.43 19.35 14.63
C THR A 82 13.82 18.12 13.82
N LEU A 83 12.86 17.47 13.16
CA LEU A 83 13.09 16.25 12.37
C LEU A 83 12.12 16.21 11.20
N VAL A 84 12.67 15.94 10.02
CA VAL A 84 11.97 15.67 8.77
C VAL A 84 12.31 14.26 8.34
N VAL A 85 11.32 13.38 8.37
CA VAL A 85 11.42 12.03 7.81
C VAL A 85 10.84 12.07 6.41
N VAL A 86 11.61 11.64 5.41
CA VAL A 86 11.17 11.54 4.02
C VAL A 86 11.09 10.09 3.64
N ASP A 87 9.86 9.60 3.52
CA ASP A 87 9.61 8.25 3.05
C ASP A 87 9.66 8.19 1.52
N GLU A 88 10.11 7.04 1.01
CA GLU A 88 10.31 6.82 -0.41
C GLU A 88 11.12 7.95 -1.09
N ALA A 89 12.23 8.35 -0.46
CA ALA A 89 13.09 9.42 -0.94
C ALA A 89 13.70 9.13 -2.33
N HIS A 90 13.63 7.87 -2.82
CA HIS A 90 13.94 7.52 -4.20
C HIS A 90 13.10 8.29 -5.24
N ASN A 91 11.94 8.84 -4.84
CA ASN A 91 11.14 9.73 -5.68
C ASN A 91 11.87 11.01 -6.11
N LEU A 92 12.99 11.38 -5.46
CA LEU A 92 13.90 12.44 -5.93
C LEU A 92 14.40 12.19 -7.37
N ALA A 93 14.56 10.93 -7.78
CA ALA A 93 15.04 10.57 -9.12
C ALA A 93 13.97 10.70 -10.22
N VAL A 94 12.70 10.97 -9.88
CA VAL A 94 11.59 11.02 -10.85
C VAL A 94 11.39 12.45 -11.35
N ALA A 95 11.60 12.70 -12.64
CA ALA A 95 11.68 14.06 -13.22
C ALA A 95 10.68 15.12 -12.69
N ALA A 96 9.37 14.89 -12.75
CA ALA A 96 8.38 15.94 -12.42
C ALA A 96 8.10 16.09 -10.91
N ARG A 97 8.18 15.00 -10.12
CA ARG A 97 7.91 15.00 -8.67
C ARG A 97 9.19 15.22 -7.85
N GLY A 98 10.32 14.74 -8.36
CA GLY A 98 11.64 14.86 -7.74
C GLY A 98 12.07 16.31 -7.58
N LEU A 99 11.88 17.16 -8.61
CA LEU A 99 12.23 18.58 -8.53
C LEU A 99 11.49 19.32 -7.41
N LYS A 100 10.22 18.96 -7.16
CA LYS A 100 9.44 19.57 -6.07
C LYS A 100 9.99 19.18 -4.71
N LEU A 101 10.28 17.89 -4.53
CA LEU A 101 10.85 17.38 -3.28
C LEU A 101 12.26 17.95 -3.04
N GLU A 102 13.07 18.07 -4.09
CA GLU A 102 14.39 18.69 -4.05
C GLU A 102 14.30 20.16 -3.61
N LEU A 103 13.43 20.94 -4.25
CA LEU A 103 13.22 22.35 -3.89
C LEU A 103 12.68 22.52 -2.46
N LEU A 104 11.78 21.63 -2.04
CA LEU A 104 11.25 21.62 -0.67
C LEU A 104 12.35 21.37 0.35
N LEU A 105 13.19 20.35 0.11
CA LEU A 105 14.31 20.01 0.96
C LEU A 105 15.34 21.14 1.03
N ALA A 106 15.65 21.78 -0.10
CA ALA A 106 16.53 22.96 -0.14
C ALA A 106 15.97 24.12 0.70
N THR A 107 14.66 24.38 0.57
CA THR A 107 13.96 25.41 1.34
C THR A 107 14.02 25.11 2.83
N MET A 108 13.71 23.87 3.26
CA MET A 108 13.80 23.46 4.66
C MET A 108 15.21 23.55 5.22
N ASN A 109 16.21 23.13 4.46
CA ASN A 109 17.60 23.19 4.90
C ASN A 109 18.06 24.63 5.14
N ARG A 110 17.52 25.57 4.35
CA ARG A 110 17.82 27.00 4.50
C ARG A 110 17.03 27.65 5.65
N GLU A 111 15.76 27.31 5.80
CA GLU A 111 14.82 28.03 6.68
C GLU A 111 14.71 27.38 8.07
N CYS A 112 14.69 26.05 8.16
CA CYS A 112 14.54 25.31 9.39
C CYS A 112 15.89 24.91 9.99
N ARG A 113 16.57 25.85 10.66
CA ARG A 113 17.96 25.69 11.17
C ARG A 113 18.18 24.51 12.14
N PHE A 114 17.12 24.02 12.78
CA PHE A 114 17.19 22.93 13.76
C PHE A 114 16.72 21.58 13.19
N ALA A 115 16.30 21.54 11.92
CA ALA A 115 15.74 20.34 11.33
C ALA A 115 16.84 19.33 10.97
N GLN A 116 16.71 18.11 11.48
CA GLN A 116 17.46 16.95 11.01
C GLN A 116 16.68 16.26 9.89
N PHE A 117 17.38 15.67 8.93
CA PHE A 117 16.78 14.93 7.83
C PHE A 117 17.05 13.43 7.96
N LEU A 118 15.99 12.63 7.87
CA LEU A 118 16.07 11.18 7.75
C LEU A 118 15.41 10.78 6.43
N LEU A 119 16.21 10.35 5.45
CA LEU A 119 15.72 9.88 4.16
C LEU A 119 15.60 8.35 4.18
N LEU A 120 14.41 7.83 3.94
CA LEU A 120 14.15 6.40 3.82
C LEU A 120 14.02 6.05 2.33
N THR A 121 14.84 5.12 1.87
CA THR A 121 14.86 4.75 0.45
C THR A 121 15.34 3.31 0.24
N PRO A 122 14.72 2.54 -0.67
CA PRO A 122 15.11 1.16 -0.93
C PRO A 122 16.49 1.03 -1.60
N PHE A 123 16.88 1.99 -2.47
CA PHE A 123 18.22 2.06 -3.06
C PHE A 123 18.42 3.39 -3.80
N ILE A 124 19.46 4.16 -3.46
CA ILE A 124 19.88 5.34 -4.23
C ILE A 124 21.41 5.27 -4.43
N PRO A 125 21.92 5.17 -5.67
CA PRO A 125 23.36 5.03 -5.91
C PRO A 125 24.16 6.28 -5.49
N ASN A 126 23.52 7.45 -5.43
CA ASN A 126 24.11 8.74 -5.06
C ASN A 126 23.67 9.22 -3.66
N ALA A 127 23.40 8.30 -2.72
CA ALA A 127 22.96 8.65 -1.36
C ALA A 127 23.96 9.59 -0.64
N ALA A 128 25.27 9.33 -0.79
CA ALA A 128 26.33 10.16 -0.22
C ALA A 128 26.29 11.61 -0.74
N GLU A 129 26.02 11.81 -2.04
CA GLU A 129 25.91 13.14 -2.65
C GLU A 129 24.69 13.90 -2.11
N ILE A 130 23.54 13.22 -1.96
CA ILE A 130 22.33 13.81 -1.40
C ILE A 130 22.55 14.23 0.06
N ALA A 131 23.21 13.39 0.85
CA ALA A 131 23.52 13.69 2.23
C ALA A 131 24.48 14.88 2.36
N GLN A 132 25.52 14.94 1.51
CA GLN A 132 26.44 16.07 1.46
C GLN A 132 25.75 17.37 1.04
N TRP A 133 24.83 17.30 0.08
CA TRP A 133 24.03 18.45 -0.35
C TRP A 133 23.11 18.98 0.77
N LEU A 134 22.45 18.08 1.51
CA LEU A 134 21.57 18.44 2.62
C LEU A 134 22.33 18.94 3.85
N SER A 135 23.55 18.44 4.10
CA SER A 135 24.32 18.85 5.27
C SER A 135 25.80 19.01 4.91
N PRO A 136 26.16 20.12 4.24
CA PRO A 136 27.52 20.34 3.77
C PRO A 136 28.53 20.46 4.93
N ASP A 137 28.08 20.86 6.12
CA ASP A 137 28.92 21.05 7.31
C ASP A 137 28.94 19.83 8.26
N SER A 138 28.14 18.79 7.99
CA SER A 138 28.09 17.60 8.84
C SER A 138 29.15 16.58 8.43
N ASN A 139 30.20 16.46 9.25
CA ASN A 139 31.15 15.34 9.18
C ASN A 139 30.55 14.00 9.67
N LYS A 140 29.24 13.95 9.95
CA LYS A 140 28.52 12.79 10.48
C LYS A 140 27.36 12.41 9.55
N THR A 141 27.63 12.18 8.28
CA THR A 141 26.71 11.43 7.44
C THR A 141 26.73 9.98 7.90
N VAL A 142 25.64 9.53 8.53
CA VAL A 142 25.44 8.11 8.82
C VAL A 142 24.62 7.54 7.67
N GLU A 143 25.30 7.12 6.62
CA GLU A 143 24.69 6.26 5.61
C GLU A 143 24.57 4.85 6.21
N LEU A 144 23.34 4.38 6.38
CA LEU A 144 23.07 3.03 6.84
C LEU A 144 22.38 2.27 5.71
N ALA A 145 23.17 1.59 4.88
CA ALA A 145 22.67 0.65 3.90
C ALA A 145 22.55 -0.74 4.56
N ILE A 146 21.32 -1.24 4.68
CA ILE A 146 21.06 -2.59 5.17
C ILE A 146 20.50 -3.42 4.02
N ASP A 147 21.29 -4.36 3.50
CA ASP A 147 20.81 -5.37 2.54
C ASP A 147 20.09 -6.50 3.28
N TRP A 148 18.92 -6.18 3.85
CA TRP A 148 18.12 -7.12 4.61
C TRP A 148 16.62 -6.94 4.34
N SER A 149 15.99 -7.98 3.80
CA SER A 149 14.56 -8.22 3.87
C SER A 149 14.21 -9.29 4.92
N PRO A 150 13.09 -9.18 5.63
CA PRO A 150 12.64 -10.21 6.57
C PRO A 150 12.22 -11.50 5.86
N ASN A 151 11.71 -11.38 4.62
CA ASN A 151 11.14 -12.48 3.87
C ASN A 151 12.00 -12.84 2.66
N ASP A 152 12.06 -14.14 2.39
CA ASP A 152 12.59 -14.66 1.14
C ASP A 152 11.48 -14.64 0.08
N ARG A 153 11.82 -14.17 -1.12
CA ARG A 153 10.88 -14.03 -2.23
C ARG A 153 11.21 -15.01 -3.35
N VAL A 154 10.17 -15.61 -3.90
CA VAL A 154 10.21 -16.52 -5.04
C VAL A 154 9.41 -15.90 -6.17
N ILE A 155 10.02 -15.81 -7.34
CA ILE A 155 9.38 -15.37 -8.58
C ILE A 155 9.21 -16.61 -9.45
N ALA A 156 7.97 -16.91 -9.84
CA ALA A 156 7.64 -18.06 -10.65
C ALA A 156 6.58 -17.72 -11.71
N VAL A 157 6.60 -18.45 -12.82
CA VAL A 157 5.61 -18.33 -13.91
C VAL A 157 4.56 -19.43 -13.74
N ALA A 158 3.29 -19.05 -13.75
CA ALA A 158 2.19 -19.99 -13.69
C ALA A 158 1.86 -20.54 -15.08
N GLU A 159 1.90 -21.86 -15.22
CA GLU A 159 1.63 -22.58 -16.46
C GLU A 159 0.52 -23.63 -16.25
N PRO A 160 -0.50 -23.69 -17.12
CA PRO A 160 -1.51 -24.74 -17.06
C PRO A 160 -0.96 -26.02 -17.69
N VAL A 161 -0.90 -27.10 -16.91
CA VAL A 161 -0.40 -28.40 -17.34
C VAL A 161 -1.54 -29.37 -17.54
N LYS A 162 -1.57 -30.05 -18.69
CA LYS A 162 -2.64 -31.00 -19.03
C LYS A 162 -2.71 -32.14 -18.01
N GLY A 163 -3.91 -32.34 -17.45
CA GLY A 163 -4.21 -33.42 -16.51
C GLY A 163 -4.45 -34.77 -17.20
N ALA A 164 -4.62 -35.81 -16.38
CA ALA A 164 -4.81 -37.18 -16.86
C ALA A 164 -6.15 -37.39 -17.59
N LYS A 165 -7.21 -36.67 -17.21
CA LYS A 165 -8.54 -36.76 -17.86
C LYS A 165 -8.71 -35.68 -18.93
N ARG A 166 -9.58 -35.94 -19.91
CA ARG A 166 -9.86 -35.02 -21.01
C ARG A 166 -10.42 -33.70 -20.49
N GLY A 167 -9.70 -32.61 -20.73
CA GLY A 167 -10.08 -31.24 -20.34
C GLY A 167 -9.55 -30.82 -18.97
N ASP A 168 -9.00 -31.74 -18.18
CA ASP A 168 -8.39 -31.43 -16.89
C ASP A 168 -7.06 -30.72 -17.09
N PHE A 169 -6.76 -29.83 -16.17
CA PHE A 169 -5.44 -29.24 -16.03
C PHE A 169 -5.14 -28.98 -14.55
N SER A 170 -3.86 -28.89 -14.24
CA SER A 170 -3.35 -28.40 -12.96
C SER A 170 -2.52 -27.14 -13.19
N ILE A 171 -2.35 -26.32 -12.16
CA ILE A 171 -1.40 -25.21 -12.19
C ILE A 171 -0.02 -25.72 -11.76
N GLN A 172 0.99 -25.37 -12.54
CA GLN A 172 2.39 -25.52 -12.20
C GLN A 172 3.03 -24.13 -12.10
N LEU A 173 3.87 -23.90 -11.09
CA LEU A 173 4.71 -22.72 -11.03
C LEU A 173 6.14 -23.11 -11.39
N VAL A 174 6.69 -22.49 -12.44
CA VAL A 174 8.07 -22.66 -12.85
C VAL A 174 8.89 -21.54 -12.21
N THR A 175 9.75 -21.89 -11.26
CA THR A 175 10.58 -20.94 -10.52
C THR A 175 11.59 -20.29 -11.47
N GLN A 176 11.62 -18.95 -11.52
CA GLN A 176 12.54 -18.17 -12.34
C GLN A 176 13.67 -17.56 -11.51
N HIS A 177 13.35 -17.10 -10.30
CA HIS A 177 14.31 -16.43 -9.45
C HIS A 177 13.92 -16.55 -7.98
N THR A 178 14.90 -16.89 -7.14
CA THR A 178 14.81 -16.78 -5.68
C THR A 178 15.70 -15.63 -5.24
N THR A 179 15.14 -14.66 -4.50
CA THR A 179 15.88 -13.45 -4.10
C THR A 179 17.05 -13.76 -3.17
N ARG A 180 16.99 -14.90 -2.46
CA ARG A 180 18.11 -15.43 -1.67
C ARG A 180 18.27 -16.93 -1.92
N HIS A 181 19.51 -17.40 -1.94
CA HIS A 181 19.84 -18.83 -2.01
C HIS A 181 19.59 -19.57 -0.68
N THR A 182 18.85 -18.96 0.24
CA THR A 182 18.45 -19.53 1.54
C THR A 182 17.32 -20.54 1.41
N LEU A 183 16.52 -20.46 0.33
CA LEU A 183 15.48 -21.44 0.01
C LEU A 183 15.94 -22.37 -1.12
N SER A 184 16.01 -23.67 -0.84
CA SER A 184 16.10 -24.69 -1.89
C SER A 184 14.68 -25.08 -2.29
N LEU A 185 14.23 -24.56 -3.43
CA LEU A 185 12.93 -24.88 -4.02
C LEU A 185 13.14 -25.70 -5.30
N PRO A 186 12.23 -26.63 -5.61
CA PRO A 186 12.25 -27.28 -6.91
C PRO A 186 12.00 -26.25 -8.02
N ASP A 187 12.56 -26.50 -9.19
CA ASP A 187 12.33 -25.69 -10.39
C ASP A 187 10.83 -25.65 -10.77
N GLU A 188 10.11 -26.72 -10.42
CA GLU A 188 8.69 -26.87 -10.67
C GLU A 188 7.91 -27.13 -9.37
N LEU A 189 6.99 -26.22 -9.03
CA LEU A 189 6.02 -26.41 -7.97
C LEU A 189 4.69 -26.86 -8.57
N LYS A 190 4.33 -28.11 -8.33
CA LYS A 190 3.09 -28.72 -8.85
C LYS A 190 2.02 -28.72 -7.78
N PHE A 191 0.81 -28.29 -8.15
CA PHE A 191 -0.36 -28.37 -7.29
C PHE A 191 -1.29 -29.49 -7.73
N GLN A 192 -1.90 -30.17 -6.76
CA GLN A 192 -2.77 -31.34 -7.00
C GLN A 192 -4.21 -30.96 -7.36
N ASP A 193 -4.54 -29.67 -7.37
CA ASP A 193 -5.88 -29.19 -7.72
C ASP A 193 -6.10 -29.31 -9.24
N TYR A 194 -6.89 -30.31 -9.63
CA TYR A 194 -7.31 -30.52 -11.01
C TYR A 194 -8.60 -29.75 -11.30
N ARG A 195 -8.66 -29.05 -12.45
CA ARG A 195 -9.77 -28.16 -12.84
C ARG A 195 -10.09 -27.10 -11.78
N PRO A 196 -9.13 -26.24 -11.41
CA PRO A 196 -9.45 -25.09 -10.55
C PRO A 196 -10.58 -24.26 -11.16
N LEU A 197 -11.54 -23.85 -10.32
CA LEU A 197 -12.75 -23.12 -10.73
C LEU A 197 -13.64 -23.87 -11.73
N ASN A 198 -13.50 -25.19 -11.84
CA ASN A 198 -14.17 -26.05 -12.83
C ASN A 198 -13.93 -25.60 -14.30
N LEU A 199 -12.82 -24.91 -14.55
CA LEU A 199 -12.43 -24.47 -15.90
C LEU A 199 -11.80 -25.62 -16.69
N LYS A 200 -11.89 -25.55 -18.03
CA LYS A 200 -11.16 -26.45 -18.94
C LYS A 200 -9.83 -25.83 -19.31
N LEU A 201 -8.88 -26.67 -19.73
CA LEU A 201 -7.58 -26.20 -20.25
C LEU A 201 -7.74 -25.13 -21.36
N SER A 202 -8.69 -25.31 -22.27
CA SER A 202 -8.97 -24.35 -23.35
C SER A 202 -9.44 -22.98 -22.85
N ASP A 203 -10.06 -22.92 -21.67
CA ASP A 203 -10.54 -21.66 -21.10
C ASP A 203 -9.38 -20.78 -20.60
N VAL A 204 -8.29 -21.40 -20.13
CA VAL A 204 -7.14 -20.69 -19.55
C VAL A 204 -6.02 -20.45 -20.55
N SER A 205 -5.85 -21.31 -21.57
CA SER A 205 -4.76 -21.19 -22.55
C SER A 205 -4.74 -19.88 -23.34
N GLY A 206 -5.87 -19.19 -23.47
CA GLY A 206 -5.98 -17.90 -24.18
C GLY A 206 -6.44 -16.74 -23.30
N SER A 207 -6.59 -16.92 -21.99
CA SER A 207 -7.15 -15.91 -21.09
C SER A 207 -6.28 -15.74 -19.84
N PRO A 208 -5.37 -14.74 -19.84
CA PRO A 208 -4.52 -14.44 -18.69
C PRO A 208 -5.31 -14.22 -17.41
N GLY A 209 -6.47 -13.56 -17.49
CA GLY A 209 -7.35 -13.32 -16.33
C GLY A 209 -7.91 -14.61 -15.73
N LYS A 210 -8.33 -15.57 -16.56
CA LYS A 210 -8.80 -16.88 -16.06
C LYS A 210 -7.65 -17.72 -15.51
N LEU A 211 -6.47 -17.65 -16.13
CA LEU A 211 -5.27 -18.31 -15.59
C LEU A 211 -4.88 -17.71 -14.23
N ALA A 212 -4.95 -16.39 -14.07
CA ALA A 212 -4.70 -15.70 -12.82
C ALA A 212 -5.72 -16.10 -11.74
N ALA A 213 -7.02 -16.13 -12.08
CA ALA A 213 -8.07 -16.60 -11.19
C ALA A 213 -7.84 -18.06 -10.75
N ALA A 214 -7.55 -18.96 -11.71
CA ALA A 214 -7.24 -20.36 -11.42
C ALA A 214 -5.99 -20.51 -10.51
N THR A 215 -4.95 -19.71 -10.75
CA THR A 215 -3.74 -19.71 -9.93
C THR A 215 -4.03 -19.20 -8.52
N ALA A 216 -4.78 -18.11 -8.39
CA ALA A 216 -5.20 -17.57 -7.10
C ALA A 216 -6.06 -18.57 -6.33
N GLN A 217 -6.96 -19.27 -7.02
CA GLN A 217 -7.79 -20.33 -6.44
C GLN A 217 -6.91 -21.41 -5.77
N VAL A 218 -5.85 -21.86 -6.44
CA VAL A 218 -4.93 -22.86 -5.89
C VAL A 218 -4.14 -22.30 -4.71
N LEU A 219 -3.66 -21.05 -4.82
CA LEU A 219 -2.80 -20.43 -3.80
C LEU A 219 -3.55 -19.98 -2.54
N ARG A 220 -4.86 -19.71 -2.61
CA ARG A 220 -5.66 -19.23 -1.47
C ARG A 220 -5.60 -20.13 -0.23
N LYS A 221 -5.30 -21.41 -0.41
CA LYS A 221 -5.13 -22.39 0.69
C LYS A 221 -3.93 -22.07 1.59
N ARG A 222 -3.00 -21.23 1.12
CA ARG A 222 -1.79 -20.83 1.85
C ARG A 222 -1.89 -19.46 2.51
N GLY A 223 -3.00 -18.74 2.32
CA GLY A 223 -3.21 -17.39 2.81
C GLY A 223 -3.88 -16.48 1.78
N THR A 224 -4.03 -15.21 2.12
CA THR A 224 -4.61 -14.20 1.24
C THR A 224 -3.77 -13.99 -0.03
N VAL A 225 -4.41 -14.06 -1.18
CA VAL A 225 -3.75 -13.86 -2.48
C VAL A 225 -4.15 -12.51 -3.08
N ILE A 226 -3.17 -11.71 -3.48
CA ILE A 226 -3.41 -10.48 -4.25
C ILE A 226 -3.20 -10.78 -5.73
N VAL A 227 -4.23 -10.53 -6.55
CA VAL A 227 -4.20 -10.67 -8.01
C VAL A 227 -4.14 -9.29 -8.64
N LEU A 228 -3.02 -8.96 -9.27
CA LEU A 228 -2.86 -7.69 -9.98
C LEU A 228 -3.37 -7.78 -11.42
N VAL A 229 -4.22 -6.84 -11.81
CA VAL A 229 -4.74 -6.69 -13.17
C VAL A 229 -4.36 -5.33 -13.76
N ASP A 230 -4.35 -5.25 -15.09
CA ASP A 230 -3.93 -4.07 -15.83
C ASP A 230 -5.00 -2.94 -15.85
N LYS A 231 -6.28 -3.30 -15.86
CA LYS A 231 -7.40 -2.35 -15.99
C LYS A 231 -8.52 -2.61 -14.99
N PRO A 232 -9.22 -1.57 -14.51
CA PRO A 232 -10.33 -1.72 -13.56
C PRO A 232 -11.41 -2.70 -14.00
N HIS A 233 -11.82 -2.71 -15.28
CA HIS A 233 -12.86 -3.63 -15.75
C HIS A 233 -12.44 -5.11 -15.69
N ASN A 234 -11.15 -5.41 -15.84
CA ASN A 234 -10.64 -6.78 -15.77
C ASN A 234 -10.70 -7.34 -14.34
N SER A 235 -10.66 -6.47 -13.32
CA SER A 235 -10.75 -6.89 -11.93
C SER A 235 -12.07 -7.61 -11.64
N TRP A 236 -13.18 -7.07 -12.14
CA TRP A 236 -14.52 -7.66 -11.97
C TRP A 236 -14.64 -9.01 -12.67
N GLY A 237 -14.04 -9.15 -13.86
CA GLY A 237 -14.05 -10.42 -14.59
C GLY A 237 -13.31 -11.53 -13.84
N VAL A 238 -12.14 -11.21 -13.28
CA VAL A 238 -11.34 -12.15 -12.46
C VAL A 238 -12.04 -12.45 -11.13
N ALA A 239 -12.56 -11.43 -10.44
CA ALA A 239 -13.28 -11.59 -9.18
C ALA A 239 -14.53 -12.46 -9.35
N LYS A 240 -15.31 -12.24 -10.43
CA LYS A 240 -16.47 -13.06 -10.76
C LYS A 240 -16.10 -14.51 -11.07
N ALA A 241 -14.97 -14.76 -11.72
CA ALA A 241 -14.50 -16.12 -11.97
C ALA A 241 -14.16 -16.86 -10.66
N LEU A 242 -13.77 -16.14 -9.62
CA LEU A 242 -13.49 -16.66 -8.29
C LEU A 242 -14.76 -16.86 -7.44
N GLN A 243 -15.92 -16.34 -7.85
CA GLN A 243 -17.18 -16.47 -7.13
C GLN A 243 -17.78 -17.88 -7.30
N VAL A 244 -17.15 -18.86 -6.65
CA VAL A 244 -17.53 -20.28 -6.65
C VAL A 244 -17.85 -20.72 -5.22
N GLU A 245 -18.69 -21.74 -5.07
CA GLU A 245 -19.14 -22.21 -3.75
C GLU A 245 -17.98 -22.59 -2.80
N GLU A 246 -16.88 -23.11 -3.35
CA GLU A 246 -15.67 -23.42 -2.58
C GLU A 246 -15.01 -22.20 -1.91
N ASN A 247 -15.40 -21.00 -2.33
CA ASN A 247 -14.92 -19.73 -1.77
C ASN A 247 -15.89 -19.11 -0.80
N HIS A 248 -17.15 -19.58 -0.74
CA HIS A 248 -18.14 -19.09 0.20
C HIS A 248 -17.59 -19.10 1.64
N LEU A 249 -17.89 -18.05 2.40
CA LEU A 249 -17.51 -17.93 3.80
C LEU A 249 -18.59 -18.55 4.67
N ASP A 250 -18.27 -19.64 5.36
CA ASP A 250 -19.22 -20.34 6.24
C ASP A 250 -19.59 -19.53 7.48
N THR A 251 -18.73 -18.57 7.88
CA THR A 251 -18.96 -17.68 9.02
C THR A 251 -18.55 -16.27 8.62
N GLN A 252 -19.48 -15.33 8.75
CA GLN A 252 -19.21 -13.91 8.52
C GLN A 252 -18.78 -13.27 9.84
N SER A 253 -17.64 -12.57 9.82
CA SER A 253 -17.26 -11.71 10.93
C SER A 253 -18.24 -10.54 11.03
N GLU A 254 -18.42 -10.02 12.25
CA GLU A 254 -19.23 -8.82 12.49
C GLU A 254 -18.76 -7.64 11.62
N ASP A 255 -17.43 -7.50 11.47
CA ASP A 255 -16.83 -6.48 10.62
C ASP A 255 -17.22 -6.61 9.13
N LEU A 256 -17.26 -7.83 8.60
CA LEU A 256 -17.66 -8.07 7.21
C LEU A 256 -19.15 -7.75 7.00
N VAL A 257 -19.99 -8.06 7.98
CA VAL A 257 -21.42 -7.70 7.96
C VAL A 257 -21.60 -6.18 7.94
N HIS A 258 -20.88 -5.45 8.79
CA HIS A 258 -20.94 -3.99 8.83
C HIS A 258 -20.45 -3.33 7.54
N ILE A 259 -19.34 -3.82 6.97
CA ILE A 259 -18.81 -3.29 5.71
C ILE A 259 -19.76 -3.59 4.56
N ARG A 260 -20.35 -4.79 4.54
CA ARG A 260 -21.37 -5.15 3.55
C ARG A 260 -22.58 -4.21 3.65
N PHE A 261 -23.07 -3.94 4.86
CA PHE A 261 -24.17 -3.01 5.09
C PHE A 261 -23.83 -1.59 4.59
N PHE A 262 -22.63 -1.09 4.88
CA PHE A 262 -22.15 0.19 4.37
C PHE A 262 -22.13 0.22 2.83
N LEU A 263 -21.62 -0.83 2.19
CA LEU A 263 -21.58 -0.91 0.72
C LEU A 263 -22.98 -1.00 0.10
N GLU A 264 -23.92 -1.71 0.75
CA GLU A 264 -25.31 -1.78 0.29
C GLU A 264 -26.01 -0.42 0.37
N ASP A 265 -25.70 0.38 1.38
CA ASP A 265 -26.28 1.71 1.57
C ASP A 265 -25.70 2.73 0.56
N GLU A 266 -24.38 2.74 0.39
CA GLU A 266 -23.69 3.70 -0.49
C GLU A 266 -23.81 3.36 -1.98
N MET A 267 -23.69 2.09 -2.35
CA MET A 267 -23.58 1.65 -3.75
C MET A 267 -24.80 0.86 -4.24
N GLY A 268 -25.73 0.54 -3.34
CA GLY A 268 -26.90 -0.29 -3.60
C GLY A 268 -26.64 -1.79 -3.41
N LYS A 269 -27.72 -2.52 -3.10
CA LYS A 269 -27.69 -3.97 -2.83
C LYS A 269 -27.18 -4.83 -3.99
N ASP A 270 -27.39 -4.36 -5.22
CA ASP A 270 -26.98 -5.08 -6.43
C ASP A 270 -25.51 -4.80 -6.81
N PHE A 271 -24.78 -3.99 -6.03
CA PHE A 271 -23.40 -3.68 -6.32
C PHE A 271 -22.54 -4.96 -6.25
N PRO A 272 -21.75 -5.29 -7.30
CA PRO A 272 -21.08 -6.60 -7.38
C PRO A 272 -20.18 -6.94 -6.19
N LEU A 273 -19.52 -5.94 -5.57
CA LEU A 273 -18.63 -6.17 -4.44
C LEU A 273 -19.37 -6.72 -3.22
N VAL A 274 -20.61 -6.31 -2.98
CA VAL A 274 -21.44 -6.78 -1.84
C VAL A 274 -21.51 -8.30 -1.84
N ASN A 275 -21.84 -8.88 -2.99
CA ASN A 275 -21.96 -10.33 -3.15
C ASN A 275 -20.60 -11.05 -3.23
N LEU A 276 -19.53 -10.36 -3.65
CA LEU A 276 -18.19 -10.95 -3.71
C LEU A 276 -17.57 -11.13 -2.33
N LEU A 277 -17.89 -10.24 -1.38
CA LEU A 277 -17.41 -10.33 0.00
C LEU A 277 -17.88 -11.61 0.70
N ASP A 278 -19.07 -12.13 0.38
CA ASP A 278 -19.58 -13.40 0.92
C ASP A 278 -18.72 -14.61 0.51
N TYR A 279 -17.91 -14.47 -0.53
CA TYR A 279 -16.96 -15.48 -1.01
C TYR A 279 -15.51 -15.16 -0.61
N GLY A 280 -15.31 -14.16 0.26
CA GLY A 280 -13.99 -13.69 0.67
C GLY A 280 -13.19 -13.09 -0.49
N ILE A 281 -13.87 -12.46 -1.45
CA ILE A 281 -13.26 -11.85 -2.64
C ILE A 281 -13.43 -10.34 -2.57
N GLY A 282 -12.31 -9.61 -2.54
CA GLY A 282 -12.30 -8.15 -2.64
C GLY A 282 -11.94 -7.67 -4.04
N VAL A 283 -12.37 -6.44 -4.36
CA VAL A 283 -11.95 -5.71 -5.56
C VAL A 283 -11.39 -4.35 -5.15
N HIS A 284 -10.24 -3.96 -5.72
CA HIS A 284 -9.63 -2.65 -5.46
C HIS A 284 -9.11 -1.99 -6.74
N HIS A 285 -9.67 -0.83 -7.06
CA HIS A 285 -9.18 0.00 -8.17
C HIS A 285 -9.62 1.46 -8.00
N ALA A 286 -8.99 2.38 -8.73
CA ALA A 286 -9.28 3.82 -8.66
C ALA A 286 -10.73 4.23 -8.99
N GLY A 287 -11.51 3.38 -9.64
CA GLY A 287 -12.95 3.63 -9.89
C GLY A 287 -13.88 3.36 -8.70
N LEU A 288 -13.36 2.94 -7.54
CA LEU A 288 -14.12 2.80 -6.29
C LEU A 288 -13.92 4.05 -5.43
N SER A 289 -14.90 4.37 -4.58
CA SER A 289 -14.75 5.46 -3.60
C SER A 289 -13.57 5.20 -2.66
N ASP A 290 -13.00 6.26 -2.11
CA ASP A 290 -11.88 6.18 -1.18
C ASP A 290 -12.24 5.32 0.04
N ASP A 291 -13.45 5.49 0.58
CA ASP A 291 -13.95 4.71 1.72
C ASP A 291 -14.05 3.22 1.38
N THR A 292 -14.63 2.85 0.23
CA THR A 292 -14.69 1.44 -0.20
C THR A 292 -13.28 0.85 -0.33
N ARG A 293 -12.33 1.59 -0.91
CA ARG A 293 -10.95 1.11 -1.06
C ARG A 293 -10.30 0.86 0.30
N THR A 294 -10.41 1.81 1.23
CA THR A 294 -9.87 1.67 2.59
C THR A 294 -10.49 0.50 3.34
N LEU A 295 -11.80 0.26 3.21
CA LEU A 295 -12.46 -0.88 3.85
C LEU A 295 -11.99 -2.23 3.27
N VAL A 296 -11.82 -2.32 1.95
CA VAL A 296 -11.31 -3.54 1.30
C VAL A 296 -9.84 -3.81 1.65
N GLU A 297 -9.01 -2.77 1.73
CA GLU A 297 -7.62 -2.85 2.20
C GLU A 297 -7.59 -3.41 3.63
N TRP A 298 -8.39 -2.82 4.53
CA TRP A 298 -8.48 -3.25 5.92
C TRP A 298 -8.96 -4.71 6.07
N LEU A 299 -9.96 -5.14 5.30
CA LEU A 299 -10.40 -6.54 5.28
C LEU A 299 -9.29 -7.49 4.82
N THR A 300 -8.46 -7.05 3.86
CA THR A 300 -7.30 -7.79 3.37
C THR A 300 -6.24 -7.91 4.47
N GLU A 301 -5.89 -6.81 5.13
CA GLU A 301 -4.91 -6.77 6.24
C GLU A 301 -5.33 -7.67 7.40
N LYS A 302 -6.64 -7.76 7.69
CA LYS A 302 -7.21 -8.63 8.71
C LYS A 302 -7.27 -10.10 8.31
N GLY A 303 -6.90 -10.45 7.08
CA GLY A 303 -6.99 -11.82 6.55
C GLY A 303 -8.43 -12.31 6.35
N MET A 304 -9.40 -11.39 6.27
CA MET A 304 -10.81 -11.72 6.09
C MET A 304 -11.14 -12.03 4.62
N LEU A 305 -10.27 -11.62 3.69
CA LEU A 305 -10.37 -11.94 2.28
C LEU A 305 -9.40 -13.06 1.90
N LYS A 306 -9.91 -14.07 1.18
CA LYS A 306 -9.13 -15.14 0.56
C LYS A 306 -8.37 -14.61 -0.66
N VAL A 307 -9.01 -13.74 -1.45
CA VAL A 307 -8.41 -13.15 -2.65
C VAL A 307 -8.79 -11.67 -2.78
N LEU A 308 -7.80 -10.82 -3.02
CA LEU A 308 -8.00 -9.43 -3.40
C LEU A 308 -7.62 -9.25 -4.88
N VAL A 309 -8.55 -8.84 -5.72
CA VAL A 309 -8.28 -8.52 -7.12
C VAL A 309 -8.11 -7.01 -7.28
N ALA A 310 -6.93 -6.56 -7.68
CA ALA A 310 -6.60 -5.14 -7.65
C ALA A 310 -5.85 -4.64 -8.89
N THR A 311 -5.96 -3.35 -9.18
CA THR A 311 -5.01 -2.67 -10.10
C THR A 311 -3.72 -2.30 -9.37
N THR A 312 -2.68 -1.89 -10.12
CA THR A 312 -1.38 -1.47 -9.58
C THR A 312 -1.45 -0.36 -8.51
N THR A 313 -2.57 0.36 -8.42
CA THR A 313 -2.86 1.33 -7.37
C THR A 313 -2.78 0.75 -5.96
N ILE A 314 -2.98 -0.56 -5.77
CA ILE A 314 -2.86 -1.21 -4.47
C ILE A 314 -1.42 -1.19 -3.94
N ALA A 315 -0.43 -1.25 -4.84
CA ALA A 315 0.99 -1.32 -4.48
C ALA A 315 1.52 -0.02 -3.84
N GLN A 316 0.70 1.02 -3.78
CA GLN A 316 1.02 2.31 -3.15
C GLN A 316 0.25 2.54 -1.84
N GLY A 317 -0.59 1.58 -1.42
CA GLY A 317 -1.56 1.78 -0.33
C GLY A 317 -1.94 0.53 0.44
N VAL A 318 -1.19 -0.58 0.34
CA VAL A 318 -1.30 -1.77 1.20
C VAL A 318 0.09 -2.18 1.66
#